data_AF-E8UYY0-F1
#
_entry.id   AF-E8UYY0-F1
#
_cell.length_a   1.000
_cell.length_b   1.000
_cell.length_c   1.000
_cell.angle_alpha   90.00
_cell.angle_beta   90.00
_cell.angle_gamma   90.00
#
_symmetry.space_group_name_H-M   'P 1'
#
loop_
_entity.id
_entity.type
_entity.pdbx_description
1 polymer ?
#
loop_
_entity_poly.entity_id
_entity_poly.type
_entity_poly.pdbx_seq_one_letter_code
_entity_poly.pdbx_strand_id
1 'polypeptide(L)' 'MTDFEGQVLADLSALKSQMNALLGVGQPGRLHLLEERVERHERTVQRLKGMGGVLGILLTMFHVAIDFLRR' A
#
# COMPACT_ATOMS: atom_id res chain seq x y z
N MET A 1 15.76 -31.56 -30.54
CA MET A 1 15.79 -30.67 -29.37
C MET A 1 16.83 -31.23 -28.43
N THR A 2 17.77 -30.42 -27.98
CA THR A 2 18.81 -30.85 -27.04
C THR A 2 18.24 -30.90 -25.61
N ASP A 3 18.88 -31.66 -24.71
CA ASP A 3 18.45 -31.74 -23.30
C ASP A 3 18.45 -30.35 -22.63
N PHE A 4 19.43 -29.53 -22.98
CA PHE A 4 19.51 -28.14 -22.54
C PHE A 4 18.32 -27.30 -23.00
N GLU A 5 17.97 -27.36 -24.29
CA GLU A 5 16.80 -26.65 -24.84
C GLU A 5 15.50 -27.09 -24.15
N GLY A 6 15.36 -28.40 -23.88
CA GLY A 6 14.21 -28.95 -23.16
C GLY A 6 14.10 -28.39 -21.74
N GLN A 7 15.20 -28.33 -21.01
CA GLN A 7 15.24 -27.81 -19.65
C GLN A 7 14.93 -26.30 -19.60
N VAL A 8 15.53 -25.50 -20.49
CA VAL A 8 15.28 -24.06 -20.57
C VAL A 8 13.81 -23.75 -20.86
N LEU A 9 13.18 -24.50 -21.77
CA LEU A 9 11.76 -24.34 -22.08
C LEU A 9 10.85 -24.71 -20.90
N ALA A 10 11.21 -25.75 -20.13
CA ALA A 10 10.49 -26.11 -18.92
C ALA A 10 10.56 -24.99 -17.87
N ASP A 11 11.74 -24.44 -17.63
CA ASP A 11 11.95 -23.35 -16.67
C ASP A 11 11.22 -22.07 -17.09
N LEU A 12 11.28 -21.70 -18.38
CA LEU A 12 10.55 -20.54 -18.92
C LEU A 12 9.04 -20.71 -18.81
N SER A 13 8.53 -21.93 -19.02
CA SER A 13 7.11 -22.23 -18.85
C SER A 13 6.67 -22.05 -17.40
N ALA A 14 7.47 -22.56 -16.44
CA ALA A 14 7.23 -22.39 -15.02
C ALA A 14 7.27 -20.91 -14.62
N LEU A 15 8.26 -20.15 -15.09
CA LEU A 15 8.38 -18.72 -14.83
C LEU A 15 7.18 -17.95 -15.38
N LYS A 16 6.75 -18.24 -16.62
CA LYS A 16 5.57 -17.61 -17.22
C LYS A 16 4.31 -17.86 -16.39
N SER A 17 4.13 -19.08 -15.91
CA SER A 17 3.01 -19.45 -15.03
C SER A 17 3.02 -18.64 -13.72
N GLN A 18 4.19 -18.52 -13.10
CA GLN A 18 4.35 -17.72 -11.87
C GLN A 18 4.08 -16.23 -12.10
N MET A 19 4.60 -15.68 -13.19
CA MET A 19 4.35 -14.29 -13.57
C MET A 19 2.86 -14.02 -13.83
N ASN A 20 2.18 -14.94 -14.52
CA ASN A 20 0.75 -14.84 -14.76
C ASN A 20 -0.06 -14.83 -13.45
N ALA A 21 0.37 -15.58 -12.42
CA ALA A 21 -0.28 -15.56 -11.11
C ALA A 21 -0.02 -14.24 -10.35
N LEU A 22 1.16 -13.63 -10.51
CA LEU A 22 1.51 -12.37 -9.87
C LEU A 22 0.81 -11.16 -10.52
N LEU A 23 0.87 -11.07 -11.84
CA LEU A 23 0.32 -9.96 -12.62
C LEU A 23 -1.18 -10.11 -12.89
N GLY A 24 -1.63 -11.35 -13.06
CA GLY A 24 -2.98 -11.66 -13.51
C GLY A 24 -3.07 -11.76 -15.03
N VAL A 25 -4.07 -12.50 -15.52
CA VAL A 25 -4.33 -12.68 -16.97
C VAL A 25 -5.81 -12.39 -17.22
N GLY A 26 -6.15 -11.11 -17.34
CA GLY A 26 -7.54 -10.65 -17.47
C GLY A 26 -8.35 -10.65 -16.17
N GLN A 27 -7.79 -11.19 -15.08
CA GLN A 27 -8.28 -11.05 -13.71
C GLN A 27 -7.14 -10.55 -12.81
N PRO A 28 -7.44 -9.92 -11.67
CA PRO A 28 -6.41 -9.37 -10.80
C PRO A 28 -5.44 -10.43 -10.27
N GLY A 29 -4.14 -10.20 -10.46
CA GLY A 29 -3.09 -11.01 -9.87
C GLY A 29 -2.82 -10.65 -8.40
N ARG A 30 -1.90 -11.40 -7.77
CA ARG A 30 -1.52 -11.17 -6.36
C ARG A 30 -0.98 -9.77 -6.10
N LEU A 31 -0.32 -9.16 -7.09
CA LEU A 31 0.23 -7.81 -6.98
C LEU A 31 -0.90 -6.77 -6.85
N HIS A 32 -1.94 -6.89 -7.65
CA HIS A 32 -3.11 -6.00 -7.56
C HIS A 32 -3.80 -6.07 -6.19
N LEU A 33 -3.95 -7.27 -5.62
CA LEU A 33 -4.51 -7.45 -4.28
C LEU A 33 -3.63 -6.81 -3.17
N LEU A 34 -2.33 -6.71 -3.42
CA LEU A 34 -1.39 -6.02 -2.54
C LEU A 34 -1.54 -4.51 -2.66
N GLU A 35 -1.61 -3.99 -3.89
CA GLU A 35 -1.87 -2.57 -4.16
C GLU A 35 -3.18 -2.11 -3.49
N GLU A 36 -4.27 -2.86 -3.66
CA GLU A 36 -5.56 -2.54 -3.06
C GLU A 36 -5.51 -2.52 -1.51
N ARG A 37 -4.68 -3.39 -0.92
CA ARG A 37 -4.48 -3.42 0.53
C ARG A 37 -3.66 -2.22 1.00
N VAL A 38 -2.60 -1.87 0.27
CA VAL A 38 -1.75 -0.72 0.56
C VAL A 38 -2.57 0.56 0.43
N GLU A 39 -3.36 0.72 -0.63
CA GLU A 39 -4.21 1.89 -0.83
C GLU A 39 -5.23 2.07 0.30
N ARG A 40 -5.82 0.98 0.79
CA ARG A 40 -6.70 1.02 1.98
C ARG A 40 -5.96 1.47 3.24
N HIS A 41 -4.73 1.02 3.43
CA HIS A 41 -3.90 1.44 4.57
C HIS A 41 -3.52 2.92 4.46
N GLU A 42 -3.10 3.38 3.29
CA GLU A 42 -2.74 4.78 3.05
C GLU A 42 -3.91 5.72 3.33
N ARG A 43 -5.11 5.40 2.82
CA ARG A 43 -6.32 6.19 3.11
C ARG A 43 -6.61 6.28 4.61
N THR A 44 -6.42 5.18 5.33
CA THR A 44 -6.65 5.13 6.79
C THR A 44 -5.63 5.99 7.53
N VAL A 45 -4.34 5.84 7.20
CA VAL A 45 -3.25 6.64 7.77
C VAL A 45 -3.44 8.13 7.46
N GLN A 46 -3.86 8.47 6.24
CA GLN A 46 -4.09 9.85 5.84
C GLN A 46 -5.23 10.50 6.64
N ARG A 47 -6.33 9.78 6.90
CA ARG A 47 -7.42 10.27 7.75
C ARG A 47 -6.97 10.50 9.18
N LEU A 48 -6.22 9.55 9.75
CA LEU A 48 -5.66 9.69 11.11
C LEU A 48 -4.72 10.89 11.22
N LYS A 49 -3.88 11.11 10.21
CA LYS A 49 -3.00 12.30 10.13
C LYS A 49 -3.83 13.59 10.11
N GLY A 50 -4.90 13.64 9.31
CA GLY A 50 -5.81 14.79 9.27
C GLY A 50 -6.45 15.07 10.63
N MET A 51 -6.97 14.03 11.31
CA MET A 51 -7.55 14.15 12.65
C MET A 51 -6.52 14.65 13.68
N GLY A 52 -5.31 14.09 13.67
CA GLY A 52 -4.23 14.51 14.55
C GLY A 52 -3.86 15.99 14.36
N GLY A 53 -3.83 16.46 13.11
CA GLY A 53 -3.61 17.88 12.80
C GLY A 53 -4.69 18.80 13.39
N VAL A 54 -5.97 18.46 13.21
CA VAL A 54 -7.08 19.25 13.78
C VAL A 54 -7.04 19.25 15.31
N LEU A 55 -6.84 18.08 15.93
CA LEU A 55 -6.73 17.98 17.39
C LEU A 55 -5.54 18.79 17.92
N GLY A 56 -4.41 18.75 17.23
CA GLY A 56 -3.24 19.57 17.56
C GLY A 56 -3.56 21.07 17.55
N ILE A 57 -4.20 21.55 16.48
CA ILE A 57 -4.62 22.96 16.36
C ILE A 57 -5.57 23.35 17.50
N LEU A 58 -6.57 22.52 17.80
CA LEU A 58 -7.53 22.77 18.88
C LEU A 58 -6.83 22.84 20.24
N LEU A 59 -5.91 21.92 20.52
CA LEU A 59 -5.10 21.92 21.73
C LEU A 59 -4.24 23.17 21.85
N THR A 60 -3.59 23.60 20.76
CA THR A 60 -2.80 24.83 20.74
C THR A 60 -3.66 26.05 21.02
N MET A 61 -4.82 26.18 20.37
CA MET A 61 -5.77 27.28 20.62
C MET A 61 -6.26 27.31 22.07
N PHE A 62 -6.53 26.13 22.64
CA PHE A 62 -6.94 26.00 24.04
C PHE A 62 -5.85 26.48 25.00
N HIS A 63 -4.58 26.12 24.75
CA HIS A 63 -3.46 26.60 25.56
C HIS A 63 -3.30 28.12 25.45
N VAL A 64 -3.36 28.67 24.23
CA VAL A 64 -3.28 30.12 24.01
C VAL A 64 -4.40 30.86 24.75
N ALA A 65 -5.63 30.34 24.75
CA ALA A 65 -6.74 30.93 25.45
C ALA A 65 -6.55 30.93 26.98
N ILE A 66 -6.05 29.82 27.55
CA ILE A 66 -5.73 29.74 28.98
C ILE A 66 -4.63 30.73 29.35
N ASP A 67 -3.56 30.79 28.56
CA ASP A 67 -2.44 31.70 28.82
C ASP A 67 -2.88 33.17 28.71
N PHE A 68 -3.78 33.48 27.79
CA PHE A 68 -4.39 34.81 27.69
C PHE A 68 -5.26 35.14 28.91
N LEU A 69 -6.07 34.19 29.39
CA LEU A 69 -6.97 34.41 30.53
C LEU A 69 -6.23 34.47 31.88
N ARG A 70 -5.04 33.86 31.98
CA ARG A 70 -4.18 33.91 33.17
C ARG A 70 -3.32 35.17 33.27
N ARG A 71 -3.24 35.95 32.20
CA ARG A 71 -2.42 37.17 32.10
C ARG A 71 -3.24 38.41 32.35
#